data_AF-A0A9E6ZZY5-F1
#
_entry.id   AF-A0A9E6ZZY5-F1
#
_cell.length_a   1.000
_cell.length_b   1.000
_cell.length_c   1.000
_cell.angle_alpha   90.00
_cell.angle_beta   90.00
_cell.angle_gamma   90.00
#
_symmetry.space_group_name_H-M   'P 1'
#
loop_
_entity.id
_entity.type
_entity.pdbx_description
1 polymer ?
#
loop_
_entity_poly.entity_id
_entity_poly.type
_entity_poly.pdbx_seq_one_letter_code
_entity_poly.pdbx_strand_id
1 'polypeptide(L)'
;MDGGTSFFGELLGSIAERGRALLDLGRERRPTGEARTASVAELCERLLSGQGEASGVALAQEILAAYAGLRSGERIAFFETLAHDFGPDAARLDKALAAHAAHPGARSVAEIHFASEPRRQELIRRFNLAPGATARLVAMRADLLGFLRRRPDLAEVDRDFVHLFASWFNRGFLVLRRIDWSTPANVLEKIIRYEAVHEIRDWNDLRARVDSPDRRCYAFFHPALVDEPLIFVEVALTRETPSAIAPILDTARTPLAPESARTAVFYSISNCQTGLGGVSFGNFLIKQVVAEISREFPNLKEFVTLSPVPGFRAWVEGQLADPASTVLTAEQRSALAGLAAKETPDAPAREALRPVIEALAAHYFLIARSPKGKPLDPVARFHLGNGARLDRINPFGDLSARGMAQSYGLMVNYRYIAEDIEKNHEAFFDRGTIVASSQVRKLARAEETPKPPALREVAG
;
A
#
# COMPACT_ATOMS: atom_id res chain seq x y z
N MET A 1 -18.92 21.56 8.73
CA MET A 1 -19.46 21.23 10.07
C MET A 1 -18.42 20.36 10.75
N ASP A 2 -17.39 20.98 11.34
CA ASP A 2 -16.18 20.28 11.85
C ASP A 2 -16.12 20.23 13.39
N GLY A 3 -17.27 20.32 14.06
CA GLY A 3 -17.34 20.39 15.53
C GLY A 3 -17.23 19.05 16.27
N GLY A 4 -17.36 17.92 15.57
CA GLY A 4 -17.46 16.60 16.23
C GLY A 4 -16.12 16.07 16.74
N THR A 5 -15.06 16.17 15.94
CA THR A 5 -13.74 15.58 16.23
C THR A 5 -12.92 16.39 17.24
N SER A 6 -13.06 17.73 17.26
CA SER A 6 -12.39 18.59 18.27
C SER A 6 -12.92 18.34 19.68
N PHE A 7 -14.24 18.15 19.84
CA PHE A 7 -14.85 17.91 21.15
C PHE A 7 -14.37 16.62 21.82
N PHE A 8 -14.30 15.50 21.09
CA PHE A 8 -13.81 14.22 21.65
C PHE A 8 -12.31 14.28 21.99
N GLY A 9 -11.51 14.97 21.18
CA GLY A 9 -10.09 15.18 21.45
C GLY A 9 -9.84 16.00 22.71
N GLU A 10 -10.59 17.11 22.88
CA GLU A 10 -10.53 17.97 24.06
C GLU A 10 -11.01 17.23 25.33
N LEU A 11 -12.07 16.43 25.22
CA LEU A 11 -12.56 15.61 26.33
C LEU A 11 -11.52 14.59 26.78
N LEU A 12 -10.93 13.83 25.85
CA LEU A 12 -9.87 12.86 26.15
C LEU A 12 -8.60 13.54 26.67
N GLY A 13 -8.28 14.75 26.19
CA GLY A 13 -7.21 15.59 26.74
C GLY A 13 -7.44 15.91 28.21
N SER A 14 -8.64 16.35 28.58
CA SER A 14 -9.01 16.65 29.97
C SER A 14 -8.97 15.41 30.89
N ILE A 15 -9.26 14.24 30.35
CA ILE A 15 -9.18 12.95 31.06
C ILE A 15 -7.72 12.58 31.29
N ALA A 16 -6.86 12.78 30.29
CA ALA A 16 -5.43 12.53 30.40
C ALA A 16 -4.74 13.44 31.44
N GLU A 17 -5.12 14.71 31.52
CA GLU A 17 -4.59 15.65 32.53
C GLU A 17 -4.99 15.26 33.95
N ARG A 18 -6.26 14.91 34.16
CA ARG A 18 -6.73 14.35 35.45
C ARG A 18 -6.03 13.04 35.80
N GLY A 19 -5.77 12.20 34.80
CA GLY A 19 -5.00 10.96 34.95
C GLY A 19 -3.55 11.21 35.38
N ARG A 20 -2.88 12.23 34.82
CA ARG A 20 -1.54 12.64 35.22
C ARG A 20 -1.48 13.07 36.68
N ALA A 21 -2.40 13.91 37.13
CA ALA A 21 -2.47 14.32 38.53
C ALA A 21 -2.63 13.12 39.50
N LEU A 22 -3.42 12.11 39.13
CA LEU A 22 -3.56 10.87 39.91
C LEU A 22 -2.29 10.01 39.91
N LEU A 23 -1.57 9.94 38.79
CA LEU A 23 -0.28 9.23 38.69
C LEU A 23 0.81 9.93 39.50
N ASP A 24 0.83 11.26 39.49
CA ASP A 24 1.79 12.07 40.24
C ASP A 24 1.56 11.95 41.76
N LEU A 25 0.30 11.95 42.21
CA LEU A 25 -0.06 11.63 43.60
C LEU A 25 0.37 10.20 44.02
N GLY A 26 0.39 9.27 43.06
CA GLY A 26 0.94 7.92 43.25
C GLY A 26 2.47 7.88 43.29
N ARG A 27 3.15 8.77 42.55
CA ARG A 27 4.61 8.93 42.54
C ARG A 27 5.14 9.59 43.81
N GLU A 28 4.43 10.58 44.37
CA GLU A 28 4.80 11.27 45.61
C GLU A 28 4.84 10.34 46.85
N ARG A 29 4.16 9.19 46.80
CA ARG A 29 4.22 8.15 47.85
C ARG A 29 5.43 7.22 47.75
N ARG A 30 6.32 7.37 46.76
CA ARG A 30 7.54 6.56 46.61
C ARG A 30 8.78 7.30 47.10
N PRO A 31 9.74 6.62 47.76
CA PRO A 31 10.98 7.25 48.20
C PRO A 31 11.79 7.80 47.02
N THR A 32 12.36 8.98 47.20
CA THR A 32 12.90 9.92 46.18
C THR A 32 14.16 9.45 45.42
N GLY A 33 14.49 8.16 45.44
CA GLY A 33 15.67 7.58 44.76
C GLY A 33 15.38 6.81 43.47
N GLU A 34 14.17 6.28 43.28
CA GLU A 34 13.80 5.41 42.14
C GLU A 34 13.08 6.14 40.99
N ALA A 35 12.79 7.43 41.14
CA ALA A 35 11.90 8.17 40.23
C ALA A 35 12.54 8.57 38.88
N ARG A 36 13.79 8.15 38.59
CA ARG A 36 14.48 8.46 37.32
C ARG A 36 14.57 7.21 36.46
N THR A 37 13.93 7.30 35.29
CA THR A 37 13.96 6.39 34.12
C THR A 37 13.44 4.97 34.35
N ALA A 38 12.14 4.82 34.57
CA ALA A 38 11.47 3.57 34.21
C ALA A 38 11.68 3.33 32.71
N SER A 39 12.14 2.14 32.34
CA SER A 39 12.26 1.76 30.93
C SER A 39 10.88 1.81 30.25
N VAL A 40 10.82 2.04 28.93
CA VAL A 40 9.54 2.05 28.20
C VAL A 40 8.78 0.73 28.40
N ALA A 41 9.52 -0.38 28.56
CA ALA A 41 8.96 -1.70 28.88
C ALA A 41 8.24 -1.75 30.23
N GLU A 42 8.82 -1.19 31.30
CA GLU A 42 8.17 -1.11 32.62
C GLU A 42 6.88 -0.28 32.58
N LEU A 43 6.87 0.79 31.78
CA LEU A 43 5.67 1.58 31.56
C LEU A 43 4.58 0.76 30.84
N CYS A 44 4.96 -0.05 29.84
CA CYS A 44 4.04 -0.97 29.17
C CYS A 44 3.44 -2.00 30.13
N GLU A 45 4.26 -2.58 31.02
CA GLU A 45 3.78 -3.50 32.06
C GLU A 45 2.76 -2.84 32.99
N ARG A 46 3.09 -1.63 33.46
CA ARG A 46 2.16 -0.83 34.28
C ARG A 46 0.86 -0.52 33.54
N LEU A 47 0.92 -0.26 32.23
CA LEU A 47 -0.26 0.03 31.41
C LEU A 47 -1.17 -1.19 31.31
N LEU A 48 -0.62 -2.40 31.18
CA LEU A 48 -1.40 -3.64 31.16
C LEU A 48 -1.98 -4.00 32.53
N SER A 49 -1.23 -3.78 33.61
CA SER A 49 -1.70 -4.08 34.98
C SER A 49 -2.71 -3.05 35.53
N GLY A 50 -2.68 -1.82 34.99
CA GLY A 50 -3.50 -0.71 35.47
C GLY A 50 -5.01 -0.93 35.31
N GLN A 51 -5.78 -0.49 36.30
CA GLN A 51 -7.24 -0.66 36.38
C GLN A 51 -8.05 0.63 36.11
N GLY A 52 -7.40 1.80 36.08
CA GLY A 52 -8.07 3.10 35.89
C GLY A 52 -7.94 3.64 34.47
N GLU A 53 -9.06 3.95 33.82
CA GLU A 53 -9.10 4.49 32.45
C GLU A 53 -8.31 5.81 32.31
N ALA A 54 -8.52 6.76 33.23
CA ALA A 54 -7.84 8.06 33.19
C ALA A 54 -6.31 7.91 33.36
N SER A 55 -5.86 7.07 34.30
CA SER A 55 -4.43 6.76 34.46
C SER A 55 -3.86 5.99 33.26
N GLY A 56 -4.66 5.15 32.59
CA GLY A 56 -4.26 4.41 31.41
C GLY A 56 -3.98 5.33 30.21
N VAL A 57 -4.86 6.32 29.98
CA VAL A 57 -4.68 7.33 28.93
C VAL A 57 -3.39 8.14 29.16
N ALA A 58 -3.16 8.61 30.39
CA ALA A 58 -1.95 9.36 30.73
C ALA A 58 -0.67 8.54 30.52
N LEU A 59 -0.68 7.27 30.95
CA LEU A 59 0.46 6.37 30.80
C LEU A 59 0.72 6.00 29.33
N ALA A 60 -0.33 5.79 28.53
CA ALA A 60 -0.21 5.60 27.09
C ALA A 60 0.42 6.82 26.40
N GLN A 61 0.04 8.05 26.79
CA GLN A 61 0.67 9.27 26.29
C GLN A 61 2.17 9.32 26.63
N GLU A 62 2.54 9.01 27.88
CA GLU A 62 3.93 8.98 28.37
C GLU A 62 4.76 7.95 27.58
N ILE A 63 4.24 6.73 27.40
CA ILE A 63 4.91 5.66 26.64
C ILE A 63 5.18 6.07 25.20
N LEU A 64 4.14 6.54 24.51
CA LEU A 64 4.29 6.94 23.11
C LEU A 64 5.25 8.14 22.99
N ALA A 65 5.33 9.01 24.00
CA ALA A 65 6.21 10.19 23.99
C ALA A 65 7.67 9.76 24.23
N ALA A 66 7.89 8.84 25.16
CA ALA A 66 9.17 8.21 25.37
C ALA A 66 9.64 7.48 24.10
N TYR A 67 8.77 6.70 23.45
CA TYR A 67 9.08 6.02 22.18
C TYR A 67 9.54 7.01 21.09
N ALA A 68 8.86 8.15 20.94
CA ALA A 68 9.21 9.15 19.94
C ALA A 68 10.63 9.72 20.11
N GLY A 69 11.12 9.78 21.36
CA GLY A 69 12.48 10.21 21.70
C GLY A 69 13.57 9.15 21.50
N LEU A 70 13.21 7.90 21.23
CA LEU A 70 14.18 6.81 21.05
C LEU A 70 14.93 6.92 19.71
N ARG A 71 16.22 6.59 19.71
CA ARG A 71 17.04 6.42 18.50
C ARG A 71 16.76 5.06 17.86
N SER A 72 17.23 4.85 16.62
CA SER A 72 16.94 3.63 15.87
C SER A 72 17.29 2.33 16.61
N GLY A 73 18.44 2.27 17.29
CA GLY A 73 18.82 1.07 18.07
C GLY A 73 17.89 0.83 19.27
N GLU A 74 17.46 1.90 19.94
CA GLU A 74 16.54 1.82 21.09
C GLU A 74 15.11 1.46 20.64
N ARG A 75 14.68 1.91 19.46
CA ARG A 75 13.40 1.50 18.85
C ARG A 75 13.40 0.01 18.51
N ILE A 76 14.51 -0.50 17.96
CA ILE A 76 14.66 -1.94 17.69
C ILE A 76 14.57 -2.73 19.00
N ALA A 77 15.30 -2.31 20.04
CA ALA A 77 15.23 -2.94 21.36
C ALA A 77 13.81 -2.92 21.94
N PHE A 78 13.07 -1.83 21.75
CA PHE A 78 11.66 -1.77 22.15
C PHE A 78 10.79 -2.80 21.40
N PHE A 79 10.98 -2.97 20.08
CA PHE A 79 10.25 -3.99 19.33
C PHE A 79 10.67 -5.42 19.72
N GLU A 80 11.93 -5.65 20.06
CA GLU A 80 12.40 -6.94 20.62
C GLU A 80 11.68 -7.25 21.93
N THR A 81 11.61 -6.29 22.85
CA THR A 81 10.83 -6.42 24.09
C THR A 81 9.37 -6.76 23.79
N LEU A 82 8.72 -6.07 22.84
CA LEU A 82 7.35 -6.39 22.45
C LEU A 82 7.20 -7.82 21.89
N ALA A 83 8.19 -8.30 21.14
CA ALA A 83 8.18 -9.64 20.58
C ALA A 83 8.37 -10.72 21.66
N HIS A 84 9.30 -10.51 22.60
CA HIS A 84 9.69 -11.49 23.61
C HIS A 84 8.82 -11.48 24.86
N ASP A 85 8.56 -10.30 25.44
CA ASP A 85 7.99 -10.17 26.79
C ASP A 85 6.47 -9.98 26.75
N PHE A 86 5.95 -9.48 25.63
CA PHE A 86 4.52 -9.19 25.42
C PHE A 86 3.85 -10.20 24.47
N GLY A 87 4.33 -11.44 24.47
CA GLY A 87 3.68 -12.59 23.83
C GLY A 87 2.40 -13.05 24.54
N PRO A 88 1.81 -14.19 24.11
CA PRO A 88 0.74 -14.85 24.83
C PRO A 88 1.19 -15.29 26.23
N ASP A 89 0.28 -15.30 27.21
CA ASP A 89 0.55 -15.90 28.52
C ASP A 89 0.60 -17.42 28.37
N ALA A 90 1.82 -17.97 28.35
CA ALA A 90 2.05 -19.40 28.15
C ALA A 90 1.35 -20.26 29.20
N ALA A 91 1.36 -19.85 30.48
CA ALA A 91 0.72 -20.61 31.55
C ALA A 91 -0.81 -20.64 31.39
N ARG A 92 -1.41 -19.50 30.99
CA ARG A 92 -2.84 -19.44 30.67
C ARG A 92 -3.19 -20.30 29.45
N LEU A 93 -2.36 -20.23 28.40
CA LEU A 93 -2.57 -20.99 27.16
C LEU A 93 -2.47 -22.50 27.40
N ASP A 94 -1.46 -22.97 28.13
CA ASP A 94 -1.28 -24.38 28.47
C ASP A 94 -2.47 -24.92 29.29
N LYS A 95 -2.95 -24.12 30.24
CA LYS A 95 -4.15 -24.45 31.03
C LYS A 95 -5.40 -24.54 30.15
N ALA A 96 -5.56 -23.63 29.18
CA ALA A 96 -6.68 -23.64 28.24
C ALA A 96 -6.65 -24.88 27.33
N LEU A 97 -5.46 -25.25 26.84
CA LEU A 97 -5.24 -26.45 26.02
C LEU A 97 -5.56 -27.73 26.81
N ALA A 98 -5.06 -27.84 28.05
CA ALA A 98 -5.36 -28.97 28.93
C ALA A 98 -6.86 -29.09 29.24
N ALA A 99 -7.54 -27.97 29.48
CA ALA A 99 -8.97 -27.95 29.73
C ALA A 99 -9.77 -28.40 28.49
N HIS A 100 -9.35 -27.99 27.29
CA HIS A 100 -9.96 -28.44 26.04
C HIS A 100 -9.73 -29.92 25.77
N ALA A 101 -8.51 -30.43 26.01
CA ALA A 101 -8.20 -31.84 25.87
C ALA A 101 -9.05 -32.73 26.80
N ALA A 102 -9.29 -32.27 28.04
CA ALA A 102 -10.14 -32.97 29.00
C ALA A 102 -11.63 -32.87 28.66
N HIS A 103 -12.10 -31.69 28.23
CA HIS A 103 -13.51 -31.44 27.94
C HIS A 103 -13.66 -30.57 26.67
N PRO A 104 -13.66 -31.21 25.48
CA PRO A 104 -13.82 -30.49 24.22
C PRO A 104 -15.20 -29.83 24.14
N GLY A 105 -15.24 -28.55 23.81
CA GLY A 105 -16.48 -27.80 23.65
C GLY A 105 -16.25 -26.34 23.32
N ALA A 106 -17.33 -25.64 22.94
CA ALA A 106 -17.26 -24.24 22.51
C ALA A 106 -16.61 -23.32 23.57
N ARG A 107 -16.87 -23.56 24.85
CA ARG A 107 -16.29 -22.79 25.96
C ARG A 107 -14.76 -22.98 26.09
N SER A 108 -14.27 -24.21 25.95
CA SER A 108 -12.83 -24.48 26.04
C SER A 108 -12.09 -23.98 24.81
N VAL A 109 -12.71 -24.04 23.63
CA VAL A 109 -12.19 -23.39 22.40
C VAL A 109 -12.13 -21.86 22.56
N ALA A 110 -13.16 -21.24 23.12
CA ALA A 110 -13.16 -19.80 23.38
C ALA A 110 -12.04 -19.39 24.35
N GLU A 111 -11.77 -20.18 25.39
CA GLU A 111 -10.66 -19.89 26.29
C GLU A 111 -9.30 -20.01 25.58
N ILE A 112 -9.11 -21.00 24.70
CA ILE A 112 -7.90 -21.06 23.86
C ILE A 112 -7.76 -19.80 23.01
N HIS A 113 -8.85 -19.34 22.39
CA HIS A 113 -8.82 -18.12 21.58
C HIS A 113 -8.32 -16.91 22.40
N PHE A 114 -8.91 -16.65 23.57
CA PHE A 114 -8.51 -15.52 24.42
C PHE A 114 -7.12 -15.70 25.07
N ALA A 115 -6.72 -16.93 25.39
CA ALA A 115 -5.40 -17.22 25.96
C ALA A 115 -4.27 -17.16 24.92
N SER A 116 -4.59 -17.41 23.64
CA SER A 116 -3.64 -17.34 22.53
C SER A 116 -3.35 -15.91 22.07
N GLU A 117 -4.16 -14.93 22.49
CA GLU A 117 -3.96 -13.53 22.12
C GLU A 117 -2.68 -12.98 22.79
N PRO A 118 -1.71 -12.46 22.01
CA PRO A 118 -0.52 -11.85 22.56
C PRO A 118 -0.85 -10.59 23.39
N ARG A 119 -0.19 -10.41 24.54
CA ARG A 119 -0.35 -9.22 25.40
C ARG A 119 -0.08 -7.91 24.65
N ARG A 120 0.77 -7.93 23.63
CA ARG A 120 1.05 -6.79 22.74
C ARG A 120 -0.19 -6.29 21.98
N GLN A 121 -1.17 -7.13 21.66
CA GLN A 121 -2.42 -6.63 21.05
C GLN A 121 -3.19 -5.74 22.02
N GLU A 122 -3.35 -6.18 23.27
CA GLU A 122 -3.99 -5.38 24.32
C GLU A 122 -3.21 -4.11 24.60
N LEU A 123 -1.88 -4.18 24.62
CA LEU A 123 -1.02 -3.02 24.80
C LEU A 123 -1.25 -1.97 23.69
N ILE A 124 -1.28 -2.40 22.42
CA ILE A 124 -1.52 -1.50 21.28
C ILE A 124 -2.95 -0.92 21.34
N ARG A 125 -3.96 -1.69 21.76
CA ARG A 125 -5.32 -1.17 22.00
C ARG A 125 -5.33 -0.08 23.08
N ARG A 126 -4.62 -0.29 24.18
CA ARG A 126 -4.49 0.72 25.26
C ARG A 126 -3.70 1.94 24.84
N PHE A 127 -2.67 1.79 24.01
CA PHE A 127 -1.99 2.93 23.39
C PHE A 127 -2.98 3.80 22.62
N ASN A 128 -3.90 3.18 21.89
CA ASN A 128 -4.87 3.87 21.06
C ASN A 128 -5.94 4.66 21.84
N LEU A 129 -6.01 4.51 23.17
CA LEU A 129 -6.88 5.34 24.02
C LEU A 129 -6.34 6.77 24.18
N ALA A 130 -5.04 6.98 23.94
CA ALA A 130 -4.45 8.30 24.03
C ALA A 130 -4.86 9.21 22.86
N PRO A 131 -5.14 10.51 23.10
CA PRO A 131 -5.33 11.51 22.05
C PRO A 131 -4.22 11.46 20.98
N GLY A 132 -4.63 11.41 19.71
CA GLY A 132 -3.70 11.35 18.56
C GLY A 132 -2.88 10.06 18.45
N ALA A 133 -3.18 9.02 19.25
CA ALA A 133 -2.40 7.79 19.28
C ALA A 133 -2.41 7.03 17.95
N THR A 134 -3.54 7.01 17.22
CA THR A 134 -3.63 6.31 15.93
C THR A 134 -2.51 6.72 14.99
N ALA A 135 -2.27 8.03 14.82
CA ALA A 135 -1.22 8.55 13.95
C ALA A 135 0.18 8.14 14.42
N ARG A 136 0.39 8.13 15.74
CA ARG A 136 1.66 7.74 16.37
C ARG A 136 1.92 6.25 16.25
N LEU A 137 0.88 5.42 16.32
CA LEU A 137 0.97 3.97 16.10
C LEU A 137 1.24 3.66 14.62
N VAL A 138 0.63 4.39 13.69
CA VAL A 138 0.95 4.27 12.26
C VAL A 138 2.41 4.64 12.01
N ALA A 139 2.92 5.72 12.62
CA ALA A 139 4.33 6.09 12.53
C ALA A 139 5.25 5.03 13.18
N MET A 140 4.89 4.51 14.35
CA MET A 140 5.62 3.42 15.03
C MET A 140 5.70 2.17 14.15
N ARG A 141 4.60 1.80 13.49
CA ARG A 141 4.62 0.69 12.53
C ARG A 141 5.49 1.00 11.31
N ALA A 142 5.49 2.24 10.81
CA ALA A 142 6.38 2.63 9.71
C ALA A 142 7.86 2.42 10.07
N ASP A 143 8.25 2.74 11.32
CA ASP A 143 9.59 2.43 11.82
C ASP A 143 9.87 0.92 11.81
N LEU A 144 8.94 0.11 12.35
CA LEU A 144 9.04 -1.35 12.37
C LEU A 144 9.25 -1.93 10.96
N LEU A 145 8.44 -1.50 9.99
CA LEU A 145 8.56 -1.91 8.59
C LEU A 145 9.94 -1.58 8.00
N GLY A 146 10.53 -0.44 8.41
CA GLY A 146 11.89 -0.06 8.04
C GLY A 146 12.97 -1.01 8.56
N PHE A 147 12.72 -1.69 9.68
CA PHE A 147 13.67 -2.63 10.30
C PHE A 147 13.49 -4.07 9.82
N LEU A 148 12.29 -4.49 9.39
CA LEU A 148 11.97 -5.89 9.05
C LEU A 148 12.90 -6.52 8.01
N ARG A 149 13.46 -5.74 7.07
CA ARG A 149 14.40 -6.29 6.07
C ARG A 149 15.67 -6.87 6.72
N ARG A 150 16.12 -6.27 7.82
CA ARG A 150 17.31 -6.70 8.58
C ARG A 150 16.95 -7.53 9.80
N ARG A 151 15.70 -7.41 10.29
CA ARG A 151 15.17 -8.04 11.50
C ARG A 151 13.86 -8.78 11.22
N PRO A 152 13.91 -9.87 10.44
CA PRO A 152 12.71 -10.65 10.10
C PRO A 152 12.07 -11.33 11.33
N ASP A 153 12.83 -11.49 12.42
CA ASP A 153 12.37 -11.98 13.71
C ASP A 153 11.27 -11.11 14.35
N LEU A 154 11.19 -9.82 13.99
CA LEU A 154 10.14 -8.90 14.47
C LEU A 154 8.81 -9.00 13.70
N ALA A 155 8.70 -9.92 12.73
CA ALA A 155 7.51 -10.05 11.89
C ALA A 155 6.22 -10.38 12.66
N GLU A 156 6.33 -11.05 13.81
CA GLU A 156 5.17 -11.34 14.65
C GLU A 156 4.56 -10.08 15.29
N VAL A 157 5.38 -9.06 15.58
CA VAL A 157 4.88 -7.76 16.07
C VAL A 157 4.12 -7.05 14.96
N ASP A 158 4.63 -7.07 13.72
CA ASP A 158 3.96 -6.47 12.57
C ASP A 158 2.59 -7.12 12.30
N ARG A 159 2.48 -8.45 12.43
CA ARG A 159 1.20 -9.16 12.26
C ARG A 159 0.11 -8.63 13.20
N ASP A 160 0.45 -8.34 14.44
CA ASP A 160 -0.53 -7.81 15.41
C ASP A 160 -0.94 -6.37 15.11
N PHE A 161 -0.01 -5.53 14.63
CA PHE A 161 -0.40 -4.24 14.10
C PHE A 161 -1.33 -4.37 12.89
N VAL A 162 -1.03 -5.26 11.93
CA VAL A 162 -1.89 -5.49 10.76
C VAL A 162 -3.27 -5.95 11.20
N HIS A 163 -3.35 -6.87 12.17
CA HIS A 163 -4.61 -7.34 12.73
C HIS A 163 -5.46 -6.19 13.28
N LEU A 164 -4.87 -5.36 14.15
CA LEU A 164 -5.56 -4.24 14.78
C LEU A 164 -5.92 -3.14 13.77
N PHE A 165 -4.98 -2.78 12.88
CA PHE A 165 -5.23 -1.77 11.85
C PHE A 165 -6.27 -2.20 10.82
N ALA A 166 -6.35 -3.49 10.49
CA ALA A 166 -7.42 -4.00 9.62
C ALA A 166 -8.82 -3.81 10.25
N SER A 167 -8.92 -3.88 11.58
CA SER A 167 -10.16 -3.60 12.31
C SER A 167 -10.43 -2.09 12.41
N TRP A 168 -9.42 -1.29 12.75
CA TRP A 168 -9.58 0.15 12.99
C TRP A 168 -9.79 0.95 11.71
N PHE A 169 -9.11 0.58 10.62
CA PHE A 169 -9.23 1.21 9.30
C PHE A 169 -10.22 0.46 8.42
N ASN A 170 -11.38 0.17 8.98
CA ASN A 170 -12.44 -0.52 8.25
C ASN A 170 -12.91 0.32 7.05
N ARG A 171 -13.01 -0.33 5.89
CA ARG A 171 -13.53 0.25 4.65
C ARG A 171 -14.84 1.02 4.81
N GLY A 172 -15.71 0.61 5.75
CA GLY A 172 -17.03 1.22 5.96
C GLY A 172 -16.97 2.68 6.44
N PHE A 173 -15.82 3.12 6.96
CA PHE A 173 -15.61 4.50 7.42
C PHE A 173 -14.70 5.31 6.49
N LEU A 174 -14.28 4.73 5.36
CA LEU A 174 -13.52 5.48 4.37
C LEU A 174 -14.45 6.43 3.63
N VAL A 175 -14.06 7.69 3.59
CA VAL A 175 -14.79 8.76 2.90
C VAL A 175 -13.97 9.22 1.71
N LEU A 176 -14.53 9.06 0.52
CA LEU A 176 -13.98 9.65 -0.70
C LEU A 176 -14.28 11.15 -0.72
N ARG A 177 -13.25 11.98 -0.90
CA ARG A 177 -13.36 13.43 -1.06
C ARG A 177 -12.65 13.88 -2.34
N ARG A 178 -13.23 14.85 -3.04
CA ARG A 178 -12.55 15.58 -4.11
C ARG A 178 -11.46 16.46 -3.50
N ILE A 179 -10.31 16.50 -4.16
CA ILE A 179 -9.18 17.38 -3.85
C ILE A 179 -9.04 18.37 -5.01
N ASP A 180 -9.16 19.65 -4.68
CA ASP A 180 -9.03 20.78 -5.61
C ASP A 180 -8.44 21.99 -4.89
N TRP A 181 -8.33 23.13 -5.59
CA TRP A 181 -7.72 24.34 -5.03
C TRP A 181 -8.50 24.98 -3.87
N SER A 182 -9.74 24.54 -3.60
CA SER A 182 -10.50 24.96 -2.43
C SER A 182 -10.21 24.11 -1.18
N THR A 183 -9.45 23.02 -1.34
CA THR A 183 -9.08 22.12 -0.25
C THR A 183 -8.13 22.83 0.73
N PRO A 184 -8.27 22.62 2.06
CA PRO A 184 -7.38 23.22 3.05
C PRO A 184 -5.89 22.99 2.75
N ALA A 185 -5.09 24.06 2.92
CA ALA A 185 -3.68 24.05 2.56
C ALA A 185 -2.86 22.97 3.29
N ASN A 186 -3.20 22.66 4.54
CA ASN A 186 -2.56 21.59 5.32
C ASN A 186 -2.78 20.19 4.71
N VAL A 187 -3.88 19.97 3.98
CA VAL A 187 -4.13 18.72 3.24
C VAL A 187 -3.38 18.75 1.91
N LEU A 188 -3.39 19.88 1.20
CA LEU A 188 -2.67 20.04 -0.08
C LEU A 188 -1.15 19.85 0.08
N GLU A 189 -0.56 20.38 1.15
CA GLU A 189 0.86 20.17 1.49
C GLU A 189 1.19 18.68 1.68
N LYS A 190 0.27 17.91 2.29
CA LYS A 190 0.41 16.47 2.44
C LYS A 190 0.37 15.75 1.09
N ILE A 191 -0.47 16.18 0.16
CA ILE A 191 -0.50 15.61 -1.21
C ILE A 191 0.86 15.79 -1.90
N ILE A 192 1.47 16.98 -1.80
CA ILE A 192 2.82 17.23 -2.32
C ILE A 192 3.82 16.25 -1.69
N ARG A 193 3.81 16.13 -0.36
CA ARG A 193 4.73 15.27 0.39
C ARG A 193 4.58 13.78 0.09
N TYR A 194 3.35 13.32 -0.16
CA TYR A 194 3.02 11.90 -0.31
C TYR A 194 3.00 11.40 -1.76
N GLU A 195 3.21 12.27 -2.74
CA GLU A 195 3.21 11.85 -4.13
C GLU A 195 4.34 10.87 -4.43
N ALA A 196 3.94 9.62 -4.65
CA ALA A 196 4.83 8.48 -4.67
C ALA A 196 5.11 7.98 -6.09
N VAL A 197 4.44 8.46 -7.13
CA VAL A 197 4.58 7.99 -8.52
C VAL A 197 5.32 9.02 -9.37
N HIS A 198 4.83 10.27 -9.38
CA HIS A 198 5.32 11.39 -10.17
C HIS A 198 5.50 12.63 -9.29
N GLU A 199 6.71 12.79 -8.73
CA GLU A 199 7.07 13.86 -7.79
C GLU A 199 6.44 15.22 -8.14
N ILE A 200 5.78 15.83 -7.15
CA ILE A 200 5.26 17.20 -7.22
C ILE A 200 6.31 18.13 -6.65
N ARG A 201 6.87 19.01 -7.48
CA ARG A 201 8.05 19.81 -7.08
C ARG A 201 7.70 21.00 -6.20
N ASP A 202 6.56 21.62 -6.47
CA ASP A 202 6.13 22.84 -5.80
C ASP A 202 4.60 23.02 -5.88
N TRP A 203 4.11 24.14 -5.32
CA TRP A 203 2.70 24.49 -5.31
C TRP A 203 2.11 24.78 -6.70
N ASN A 204 2.93 25.22 -7.67
CA ASN A 204 2.46 25.47 -9.03
C ASN A 204 2.23 24.16 -9.77
N ASP A 205 3.12 23.19 -9.59
CA ASP A 205 2.94 21.82 -10.09
C ASP A 205 1.68 21.20 -9.47
N LEU A 206 1.50 21.29 -8.14
CA LEU A 206 0.27 20.82 -7.49
C LEU A 206 -0.97 21.48 -8.11
N ARG A 207 -0.96 22.81 -8.25
CA ARG A 207 -2.08 23.56 -8.83
C ARG A 207 -2.41 23.08 -10.24
N ALA A 208 -1.40 22.84 -11.08
CA ALA A 208 -1.61 22.32 -12.43
C ALA A 208 -2.30 20.95 -12.43
N ARG A 209 -2.17 20.16 -11.37
CA ARG A 209 -2.79 18.83 -11.23
C ARG A 209 -4.17 18.82 -10.57
N VAL A 210 -4.51 19.85 -9.79
CA VAL A 210 -5.81 19.87 -9.04
C VAL A 210 -6.77 20.97 -9.48
N ASP A 211 -6.27 22.03 -10.13
CA ASP A 211 -7.05 23.22 -10.55
C ASP A 211 -7.32 23.24 -12.06
N SER A 212 -6.67 22.37 -12.85
CA SER A 212 -6.91 22.28 -14.29
C SER A 212 -8.27 21.65 -14.60
N PRO A 213 -9.02 22.14 -15.61
CA PRO A 213 -10.35 21.61 -15.94
C PRO A 213 -10.29 20.14 -16.39
N ASP A 214 -9.21 19.73 -17.05
CA ASP A 214 -8.94 18.37 -17.52
C ASP A 214 -8.25 17.47 -16.46
N ARG A 215 -8.24 17.89 -15.18
CA ARG A 215 -7.65 17.12 -14.10
C ARG A 215 -8.63 16.94 -12.95
N ARG A 216 -8.61 15.78 -12.31
CA ARG A 216 -9.33 15.52 -11.08
C ARG A 216 -8.40 14.82 -10.10
N CYS A 217 -8.50 15.18 -8.83
CA CYS A 217 -7.83 14.49 -7.75
C CYS A 217 -8.86 14.10 -6.70
N TYR A 218 -8.73 12.89 -6.17
CA TYR A 218 -9.58 12.39 -5.11
C TYR A 218 -8.72 11.77 -4.02
N ALA A 219 -9.17 11.83 -2.77
CA ALA A 219 -8.50 11.16 -1.67
C ALA A 219 -9.50 10.47 -0.72
N PHE A 220 -9.08 9.34 -0.17
CA PHE A 220 -9.77 8.60 0.86
C PHE A 220 -9.29 9.05 2.23
N PHE A 221 -10.23 9.44 3.08
CA PHE A 221 -10.00 9.84 4.46
C PHE A 221 -10.63 8.84 5.42
N HIS A 222 -10.07 8.75 6.62
CA HIS A 222 -10.63 7.93 7.69
C HIS A 222 -10.74 8.77 8.97
N PRO A 223 -11.85 8.68 9.73
CA PRO A 223 -12.05 9.52 10.92
C PRO A 223 -10.96 9.33 11.99
N ALA A 224 -10.31 8.17 12.03
CA ALA A 224 -9.21 7.90 12.97
C ALA A 224 -7.91 8.67 12.65
N LEU A 225 -7.77 9.23 11.44
CA LEU A 225 -6.65 10.09 11.04
C LEU A 225 -7.20 11.37 10.39
N VAL A 226 -7.42 12.40 11.22
CA VAL A 226 -8.01 13.68 10.82
C VAL A 226 -7.11 14.41 9.83
N ASP A 227 -7.72 14.97 8.78
CA ASP A 227 -7.04 15.69 7.70
C ASP A 227 -5.87 14.93 7.06
N GLU A 228 -5.92 13.60 7.13
CA GLU A 228 -4.87 12.71 6.63
C GLU A 228 -5.41 11.93 5.43
N PRO A 229 -4.96 12.25 4.20
CA PRO A 229 -5.26 11.40 3.07
C PRO A 229 -4.58 10.04 3.29
N LEU A 230 -5.34 8.96 3.17
CA LEU A 230 -4.78 7.60 3.24
C LEU A 230 -4.30 7.14 1.88
N ILE A 231 -5.15 7.38 0.89
CA ILE A 231 -4.90 7.06 -0.52
C ILE A 231 -5.40 8.26 -1.31
N PHE A 232 -4.59 8.76 -2.24
CA PHE A 232 -5.11 9.68 -3.23
C PHE A 232 -4.88 9.17 -4.64
N VAL A 233 -5.72 9.67 -5.54
CA VAL A 233 -5.86 9.23 -6.92
C VAL A 233 -5.89 10.47 -7.80
N GLU A 234 -4.95 10.55 -8.72
CA GLU A 234 -4.90 11.61 -9.73
C GLU A 234 -5.40 11.09 -11.08
N VAL A 235 -6.23 11.91 -11.72
CA VAL A 235 -6.94 11.56 -12.95
C VAL A 235 -6.78 12.65 -13.99
N ALA A 236 -6.40 12.25 -15.20
CA ALA A 236 -6.40 13.11 -16.38
C ALA A 236 -7.59 12.78 -17.29
N LEU A 237 -8.31 13.81 -17.72
CA LEU A 237 -9.38 13.71 -18.70
C LEU A 237 -8.78 13.88 -20.09
N THR A 238 -8.88 12.84 -20.92
CA THR A 238 -8.26 12.80 -22.25
C THR A 238 -9.26 12.38 -23.33
N ARG A 239 -8.89 12.61 -24.60
CA ARG A 239 -9.66 12.09 -25.75
C ARG A 239 -9.39 10.61 -26.02
N GLU A 240 -8.18 10.17 -25.70
CA GLU A 240 -7.67 8.83 -26.02
C GLU A 240 -6.90 8.22 -24.83
N THR A 241 -6.74 6.89 -24.83
CA THR A 241 -5.96 6.16 -23.84
C THR A 241 -4.45 6.39 -24.05
N PRO A 242 -3.75 7.06 -23.12
CA PRO A 242 -2.34 7.39 -23.26
C PRO A 242 -1.44 6.17 -23.04
N SER A 243 -0.30 6.16 -23.72
CA SER A 243 0.76 5.14 -23.59
C SER A 243 2.02 5.65 -22.90
N ALA A 244 2.13 6.96 -22.67
CA ALA A 244 3.28 7.58 -22.03
C ALA A 244 2.85 8.66 -21.03
N ILE A 245 3.63 8.83 -19.97
CA ILE A 245 3.31 9.75 -18.88
C ILE A 245 3.71 11.19 -19.19
N ALA A 246 4.80 11.39 -19.94
CA ALA A 246 5.34 12.74 -20.19
C ALA A 246 4.30 13.73 -20.76
N PRO A 247 3.44 13.36 -21.73
CA PRO A 247 2.39 14.26 -22.23
C PRO A 247 1.31 14.61 -21.19
N ILE A 248 1.10 13.76 -20.17
CA ILE A 248 0.13 14.03 -19.10
C ILE A 248 0.70 15.04 -18.10
N LEU A 249 1.99 14.95 -17.79
CA LEU A 249 2.67 15.81 -16.84
C LEU A 249 3.17 17.13 -17.44
N ASP A 250 3.14 17.26 -18.78
CA ASP A 250 3.55 18.48 -19.45
C ASP A 250 2.70 19.68 -19.02
N THR A 251 3.36 20.68 -18.44
CA THR A 251 2.76 21.94 -17.99
C THR A 251 2.51 22.91 -19.14
N ALA A 252 3.19 22.73 -20.29
CA ALA A 252 2.96 23.51 -21.50
C ALA A 252 1.80 22.96 -22.35
N ARG A 253 1.15 21.87 -21.93
CA ARG A 253 -0.01 21.31 -22.64
C ARG A 253 -1.17 22.32 -22.67
N THR A 254 -1.98 22.25 -23.71
CA THR A 254 -3.28 22.95 -23.73
C THR A 254 -4.31 22.11 -22.96
N PRO A 255 -4.94 22.64 -21.89
CA PRO A 255 -5.99 21.92 -21.17
C PRO A 255 -7.17 21.56 -22.07
N LEU A 256 -7.73 20.37 -21.85
CA LEU A 256 -8.91 19.91 -22.55
C LEU A 256 -10.19 20.37 -21.84
N ALA A 257 -11.19 20.83 -22.59
CA ALA A 257 -12.53 21.04 -22.05
C ALA A 257 -13.12 19.68 -21.61
N PRO A 258 -13.65 19.51 -20.39
CA PRO A 258 -14.12 18.21 -19.88
C PRO A 258 -15.18 17.54 -20.75
N GLU A 259 -16.01 18.32 -21.44
CA GLU A 259 -17.07 17.86 -22.35
C GLU A 259 -16.50 17.20 -23.61
N SER A 260 -15.28 17.58 -23.98
CA SER A 260 -14.52 17.02 -25.08
C SER A 260 -13.77 15.73 -24.72
N ALA A 261 -13.67 15.41 -23.43
CA ALA A 261 -13.00 14.19 -22.98
C ALA A 261 -13.86 12.95 -23.23
N ARG A 262 -13.20 11.82 -23.42
CA ARG A 262 -13.81 10.50 -23.58
C ARG A 262 -13.26 9.48 -22.58
N THR A 263 -12.08 9.73 -22.05
CA THR A 263 -11.31 8.80 -21.23
C THR A 263 -10.90 9.47 -19.92
N ALA A 264 -11.16 8.82 -18.80
CA ALA A 264 -10.54 9.12 -17.52
C ALA A 264 -9.31 8.23 -17.33
N VAL A 265 -8.15 8.85 -17.15
CA VAL A 265 -6.86 8.19 -17.00
C VAL A 265 -6.36 8.34 -15.57
N PHE A 266 -6.41 7.27 -14.78
CA PHE A 266 -5.79 7.20 -13.46
C PHE A 266 -4.26 7.07 -13.62
N TYR A 267 -3.53 8.18 -13.53
CA TYR A 267 -2.09 8.20 -13.78
C TYR A 267 -1.24 8.19 -12.51
N SER A 268 -1.82 8.51 -11.34
CA SER A 268 -1.17 8.33 -10.04
C SER A 268 -2.14 7.79 -9.00
N ILE A 269 -1.70 6.80 -8.22
CA ILE A 269 -2.40 6.28 -7.05
C ILE A 269 -1.36 6.07 -5.96
N SER A 270 -1.45 6.87 -4.90
CA SER A 270 -0.43 6.95 -3.86
C SER A 270 -1.03 6.54 -2.53
N ASN A 271 -0.43 5.53 -1.87
CA ASN A 271 -0.68 5.25 -0.45
C ASN A 271 0.20 6.18 0.38
N CYS A 272 -0.42 7.06 1.15
CA CYS A 272 0.26 8.13 1.89
C CYS A 272 0.93 7.62 3.17
N GLN A 273 0.44 6.50 3.71
CA GLN A 273 0.83 6.02 5.04
C GLN A 273 1.62 4.73 4.92
N THR A 274 2.96 4.83 4.99
CA THR A 274 3.85 3.66 5.00
C THR A 274 3.47 2.67 6.10
N GLY A 275 3.11 3.18 7.27
CA GLY A 275 2.65 2.38 8.40
C GLY A 275 1.31 1.65 8.19
N LEU A 276 0.58 1.93 7.11
CA LEU A 276 -0.61 1.17 6.69
C LEU A 276 -0.30 0.20 5.54
N GLY A 277 0.97 0.02 5.18
CA GLY A 277 1.39 -0.97 4.18
C GLY A 277 0.91 -2.37 4.53
N GLY A 278 0.19 -3.03 3.61
CA GLY A 278 -0.38 -4.37 3.84
C GLY A 278 -1.72 -4.39 4.59
N VAL A 279 -2.24 -3.25 5.05
CA VAL A 279 -3.61 -3.12 5.56
C VAL A 279 -4.55 -2.95 4.37
N SER A 280 -5.60 -3.78 4.30
CA SER A 280 -6.59 -3.70 3.22
C SER A 280 -7.67 -2.68 3.56
N PHE A 281 -7.88 -1.72 2.65
CA PHE A 281 -8.96 -0.75 2.69
C PHE A 281 -10.21 -1.22 1.92
N GLY A 282 -10.28 -2.52 1.62
CA GLY A 282 -11.29 -3.10 0.74
C GLY A 282 -10.91 -3.03 -0.74
N ASN A 283 -11.59 -3.83 -1.55
CA ASN A 283 -11.25 -4.09 -2.94
C ASN A 283 -12.21 -3.42 -3.93
N PHE A 284 -12.60 -2.17 -3.71
CA PHE A 284 -13.44 -1.41 -4.65
C PHE A 284 -13.19 0.10 -4.55
N LEU A 285 -11.95 0.50 -4.21
CA LEU A 285 -11.59 1.91 -4.08
C LEU A 285 -11.79 2.62 -5.42
N ILE A 286 -11.26 2.03 -6.50
CA ILE A 286 -11.35 2.64 -7.83
C ILE A 286 -12.78 2.61 -8.37
N LYS A 287 -13.61 1.62 -7.99
CA LYS A 287 -15.03 1.60 -8.34
C LYS A 287 -15.75 2.86 -7.84
N GLN A 288 -15.45 3.32 -6.62
CA GLN A 288 -16.03 4.55 -6.07
C GLN A 288 -15.59 5.79 -6.85
N VAL A 289 -14.30 5.88 -7.19
CA VAL A 289 -13.77 7.01 -7.98
C VAL A 289 -14.38 7.02 -9.40
N VAL A 290 -14.49 5.85 -10.05
CA VAL A 290 -15.16 5.70 -11.35
C VAL A 290 -16.63 6.13 -11.28
N ALA A 291 -17.36 5.75 -10.22
CA ALA A 291 -18.75 6.16 -10.04
C ALA A 291 -18.89 7.67 -9.85
N GLU A 292 -18.00 8.29 -9.06
CA GLU A 292 -18.00 9.73 -8.83
C GLU A 292 -17.67 10.52 -10.12
N ILE A 293 -16.65 10.08 -10.85
CA ILE A 293 -16.29 10.68 -12.15
C ILE A 293 -17.40 10.50 -13.17
N SER A 294 -18.03 9.32 -13.24
CA SER A 294 -19.15 9.06 -14.15
C SER A 294 -20.35 9.97 -13.88
N ARG A 295 -20.58 10.29 -12.60
CA ARG A 295 -21.65 11.20 -12.16
C ARG A 295 -21.34 12.64 -12.53
N GLU A 296 -20.08 13.06 -12.41
CA GLU A 296 -19.64 14.42 -12.81
C GLU A 296 -19.56 14.58 -14.34
N PHE A 297 -19.11 13.55 -15.06
CA PHE A 297 -18.87 13.56 -16.50
C PHE A 297 -19.51 12.37 -17.23
N PRO A 298 -20.81 12.46 -17.55
CA PRO A 298 -21.52 11.40 -18.27
C PRO A 298 -21.01 11.11 -19.68
N ASN A 299 -20.22 12.02 -20.27
CA ASN A 299 -19.62 11.87 -21.60
C ASN A 299 -18.42 10.89 -21.63
N LEU A 300 -17.84 10.56 -20.47
CA LEU A 300 -16.71 9.64 -20.38
C LEU A 300 -17.18 8.19 -20.62
N LYS A 301 -16.45 7.48 -21.48
CA LYS A 301 -16.75 6.11 -21.90
C LYS A 301 -15.70 5.11 -21.45
N GLU A 302 -14.50 5.59 -21.15
CA GLU A 302 -13.33 4.76 -20.88
C GLU A 302 -12.70 5.14 -19.55
N PHE A 303 -12.46 4.15 -18.70
CA PHE A 303 -11.78 4.31 -17.42
C PHE A 303 -10.54 3.43 -17.45
N VAL A 304 -9.38 4.06 -17.53
CA VAL A 304 -8.09 3.37 -17.73
C VAL A 304 -7.07 3.93 -16.77
N THR A 305 -6.06 3.15 -16.43
CA THR A 305 -4.90 3.64 -15.69
C THR A 305 -3.74 3.86 -16.64
N LEU A 306 -2.73 4.62 -16.21
CA LEU A 306 -1.39 4.55 -16.77
C LEU A 306 -0.44 4.24 -15.62
N SER A 307 -0.22 2.95 -15.37
CA SER A 307 0.40 2.45 -14.14
C SER A 307 1.88 2.09 -14.34
N PRO A 308 2.74 2.33 -13.34
CA PRO A 308 4.12 1.83 -13.34
C PRO A 308 4.16 0.32 -13.11
N VAL A 309 5.33 -0.30 -13.38
CA VAL A 309 5.56 -1.74 -13.18
C VAL A 309 6.78 -1.97 -12.26
N PRO A 310 6.71 -1.57 -10.98
CA PRO A 310 7.86 -1.62 -10.09
C PRO A 310 8.34 -3.05 -9.87
N GLY A 311 9.63 -3.29 -10.13
CA GLY A 311 10.27 -4.58 -9.93
C GLY A 311 10.36 -5.44 -11.19
N PHE A 312 9.81 -4.99 -12.32
CA PHE A 312 10.00 -5.68 -13.60
C PHE A 312 11.48 -5.76 -13.99
N ARG A 313 12.23 -4.66 -13.84
CA ARG A 313 13.66 -4.66 -14.17
C ARG A 313 14.43 -5.67 -13.32
N ALA A 314 14.24 -5.65 -12.01
CA ALA A 314 14.89 -6.59 -11.10
C ALA A 314 14.52 -8.06 -11.41
N TRP A 315 13.28 -8.31 -11.83
CA TRP A 315 12.86 -9.65 -12.28
C TRP A 315 13.59 -10.07 -13.56
N VAL A 316 13.65 -9.21 -14.58
CA VAL A 316 14.38 -9.48 -15.83
C VAL A 316 15.87 -9.71 -15.56
N GLU A 317 16.49 -8.88 -14.74
CA GLU A 317 17.90 -9.03 -14.35
C GLU A 317 18.14 -10.36 -13.61
N GLY A 318 17.19 -10.79 -12.76
CA GLY A 318 17.22 -12.11 -12.15
C GLY A 318 17.16 -13.26 -13.17
N GLN A 319 16.31 -13.15 -14.21
CA GLN A 319 16.25 -14.14 -15.29
C GLN A 319 17.53 -14.14 -16.16
N LEU A 320 18.13 -12.96 -16.38
CA LEU A 320 19.41 -12.84 -17.10
C LEU A 320 20.57 -13.48 -16.34
N ALA A 321 20.60 -13.29 -15.02
CA ALA A 321 21.64 -13.84 -14.14
C ALA A 321 21.51 -15.36 -13.94
N ASP A 322 20.32 -15.93 -14.13
CA ASP A 322 20.08 -17.37 -14.05
C ASP A 322 20.38 -18.07 -15.40
N PRO A 323 21.45 -18.87 -15.50
CA PRO A 323 21.79 -19.61 -16.72
C PRO A 323 20.76 -20.70 -17.06
N ALA A 324 19.99 -21.17 -16.07
CA ALA A 324 18.96 -22.19 -16.25
C ALA A 324 17.59 -21.61 -16.64
N SER A 325 17.43 -20.27 -16.65
CA SER A 325 16.17 -19.65 -17.02
C SER A 325 15.81 -19.91 -18.49
N THR A 326 14.66 -20.54 -18.70
CA THR A 326 14.03 -20.81 -20.00
C THR A 326 13.13 -19.68 -20.48
N VAL A 327 12.98 -18.62 -19.68
CA VAL A 327 12.10 -17.47 -20.00
C VAL A 327 12.69 -16.60 -21.11
N LEU A 328 14.02 -16.56 -21.22
CA LEU A 328 14.74 -15.70 -22.16
C LEU A 328 15.39 -16.52 -23.28
N THR A 329 15.11 -16.17 -24.54
CA THR A 329 15.86 -16.72 -25.69
C THR A 329 17.27 -16.14 -25.78
N ALA A 330 18.17 -16.78 -26.54
CA ALA A 330 19.53 -16.29 -26.74
C ALA A 330 19.55 -14.88 -27.36
N GLU A 331 18.64 -14.61 -28.30
CA GLU A 331 18.46 -13.32 -28.95
C GLU A 331 18.00 -12.24 -27.96
N GLN A 332 17.02 -12.57 -27.10
CA GLN A 332 16.54 -11.65 -26.06
C GLN A 332 17.64 -11.33 -25.04
N ARG A 333 18.44 -12.33 -24.63
CA ARG A 333 19.60 -12.13 -23.73
C ARG A 333 20.61 -11.16 -24.35
N SER A 334 20.93 -11.33 -25.63
CA SER A 334 21.85 -10.44 -26.35
C SER A 334 21.29 -9.01 -26.47
N ALA A 335 20.01 -8.86 -26.82
CA ALA A 335 19.36 -7.56 -26.92
C ALA A 335 19.34 -6.79 -25.58
N LEU A 336 19.05 -7.48 -24.47
CA LEU A 336 18.99 -6.89 -23.14
C LEU A 336 20.38 -6.55 -22.56
N ALA A 337 21.43 -7.30 -22.93
CA ALA A 337 22.79 -6.96 -22.52
C ALA A 337 23.21 -5.57 -23.02
N GLY A 338 22.76 -5.17 -24.22
CA GLY A 338 22.97 -3.82 -24.77
C GLY A 338 22.22 -2.71 -24.02
N LEU A 339 21.11 -3.05 -23.35
CA LEU A 339 20.31 -2.12 -22.54
C LEU A 339 20.97 -1.81 -21.20
N ALA A 340 21.61 -2.80 -20.57
CA ALA A 340 22.31 -2.61 -19.29
C ALA A 340 23.47 -1.59 -19.37
N ALA A 341 24.02 -1.36 -20.58
CA ALA A 341 25.14 -0.45 -20.83
C ALA A 341 24.73 1.03 -20.98
N LYS A 342 23.44 1.36 -21.15
CA LYS A 342 22.94 2.73 -21.33
C LYS A 342 21.80 3.03 -20.35
N GLU A 343 21.88 4.14 -19.60
CA GLU A 343 20.83 4.54 -18.66
C GLU A 343 19.47 4.81 -19.34
N THR A 344 19.47 5.36 -20.56
CA THR A 344 18.27 5.54 -21.39
C THR A 344 18.62 5.32 -22.86
N PRO A 345 18.00 4.34 -23.56
CA PRO A 345 18.29 4.10 -24.97
C PRO A 345 17.73 5.19 -25.88
N ASP A 346 18.43 5.44 -26.99
CA ASP A 346 17.96 6.30 -28.08
C ASP A 346 16.69 5.71 -28.76
N ALA A 347 16.03 6.51 -29.60
CA ALA A 347 14.78 6.09 -30.23
C ALA A 347 14.91 4.81 -31.09
N PRO A 348 15.95 4.64 -31.93
CA PRO A 348 16.14 3.40 -32.69
C PRO A 348 16.33 2.16 -31.79
N ALA A 349 17.14 2.27 -30.73
CA ALA A 349 17.34 1.17 -29.79
C ALA A 349 16.05 0.81 -29.04
N ARG A 350 15.25 1.81 -28.65
CA ARG A 350 13.93 1.56 -28.04
C ARG A 350 12.99 0.82 -28.98
N GLU A 351 12.97 1.18 -30.25
CA GLU A 351 12.10 0.50 -31.21
C GLU A 351 12.52 -0.97 -31.44
N ALA A 352 13.82 -1.24 -31.49
CA ALA A 352 14.34 -2.61 -31.57
C ALA A 352 14.03 -3.44 -30.30
N LEU A 353 14.03 -2.81 -29.11
CA LEU A 353 13.78 -3.47 -27.83
C LEU A 353 12.29 -3.63 -27.49
N ARG A 354 11.41 -2.85 -28.11
CA ARG A 354 9.96 -2.88 -27.88
C ARG A 354 9.37 -4.30 -27.87
N PRO A 355 9.54 -5.14 -28.90
CA PRO A 355 8.95 -6.48 -28.91
C PRO A 355 9.50 -7.39 -27.80
N VAL A 356 10.78 -7.22 -27.44
CA VAL A 356 11.42 -8.01 -26.36
C VAL A 356 10.80 -7.65 -25.01
N ILE A 357 10.65 -6.36 -24.72
CA ILE A 357 10.03 -5.88 -23.47
C ILE A 357 8.55 -6.29 -23.40
N GLU A 358 7.81 -6.24 -24.51
CA GLU A 358 6.40 -6.64 -24.55
C GLU A 358 6.19 -8.13 -24.23
N ALA A 359 6.99 -9.01 -24.84
CA ALA A 359 6.92 -10.45 -24.59
C ALA A 359 7.22 -10.77 -23.13
N LEU A 360 8.33 -10.23 -22.60
CA LEU A 360 8.74 -10.46 -21.21
C LEU A 360 7.75 -9.86 -20.21
N ALA A 361 7.19 -8.69 -20.49
CA ALA A 361 6.15 -8.09 -19.66
C ALA A 361 4.89 -8.96 -19.65
N ALA A 362 4.47 -9.50 -20.80
CA ALA A 362 3.33 -10.40 -20.87
C ALA A 362 3.59 -11.69 -20.06
N HIS A 363 4.78 -12.27 -20.15
CA HIS A 363 5.20 -13.41 -19.31
C HIS A 363 5.17 -13.05 -17.82
N TYR A 364 5.77 -11.91 -17.45
CA TYR A 364 5.85 -11.42 -16.08
C TYR A 364 4.46 -11.25 -15.43
N PHE A 365 3.51 -10.66 -16.15
CA PHE A 365 2.16 -10.49 -15.63
C PHE A 365 1.36 -11.79 -15.64
N LEU A 366 1.39 -12.55 -16.74
CA LEU A 366 0.44 -13.65 -16.93
C LEU A 366 0.92 -14.99 -16.38
N ILE A 367 2.23 -15.22 -16.33
CA ILE A 367 2.82 -16.53 -16.00
C ILE A 367 3.61 -16.47 -14.70
N ALA A 368 4.46 -15.45 -14.53
CA ALA A 368 5.32 -15.38 -13.35
C ALA A 368 4.52 -15.22 -12.05
N ARG A 369 4.88 -16.00 -11.03
CA ARG A 369 4.22 -16.01 -9.72
C ARG A 369 5.25 -15.97 -8.60
N SER A 370 4.83 -15.39 -7.48
CA SER A 370 5.54 -15.49 -6.20
C SER A 370 5.49 -16.94 -5.67
N PRO A 371 6.31 -17.32 -4.68
CA PRO A 371 6.23 -18.63 -4.03
C PRO A 371 4.84 -18.93 -3.43
N LYS A 372 4.05 -17.88 -3.14
CA LYS A 372 2.67 -17.99 -2.64
C LYS A 372 1.61 -18.01 -3.76
N GLY A 373 2.01 -18.20 -5.02
CA GLY A 373 1.11 -18.30 -6.17
C GLY A 373 0.46 -16.98 -6.63
N LYS A 374 0.85 -15.83 -6.06
CA LYS A 374 0.29 -14.51 -6.44
C LYS A 374 1.10 -13.86 -7.57
N PRO A 375 0.50 -12.97 -8.41
CA PRO A 375 1.25 -12.16 -9.35
C PRO A 375 2.39 -11.40 -8.66
N LEU A 376 3.54 -11.32 -9.32
CA LEU A 376 4.74 -10.71 -8.75
C LEU A 376 4.55 -9.20 -8.51
N ASP A 377 4.05 -8.49 -9.53
CA ASP A 377 3.90 -7.05 -9.52
C ASP A 377 2.87 -6.58 -8.46
N PRO A 378 3.27 -5.71 -7.51
CA PRO A 378 2.34 -5.19 -6.50
C PRO A 378 1.23 -4.32 -7.11
N VAL A 379 1.52 -3.58 -8.18
CA VAL A 379 0.55 -2.68 -8.83
C VAL A 379 -0.51 -3.48 -9.60
N ALA A 380 -0.12 -4.58 -10.23
CA ALA A 380 -1.02 -5.55 -10.84
C ALA A 380 -1.94 -6.18 -9.79
N ARG A 381 -1.39 -6.63 -8.65
CA ARG A 381 -2.20 -7.17 -7.56
C ARG A 381 -3.23 -6.16 -7.08
N PHE A 382 -2.86 -4.88 -7.00
CA PHE A 382 -3.79 -3.81 -6.65
C PHE A 382 -4.90 -3.62 -7.69
N HIS A 383 -4.57 -3.43 -8.96
CA HIS A 383 -5.58 -3.16 -10.00
C HIS A 383 -6.46 -4.36 -10.33
N LEU A 384 -5.87 -5.55 -10.49
CA LEU A 384 -6.62 -6.80 -10.67
C LEU A 384 -7.50 -7.08 -9.45
N GLY A 385 -6.97 -6.82 -8.24
CA GLY A 385 -7.73 -6.91 -7.00
C GLY A 385 -8.90 -5.93 -6.94
N ASN A 386 -8.82 -4.77 -7.59
CA ASN A 386 -9.93 -3.82 -7.74
C ASN A 386 -10.83 -4.13 -8.97
N GLY A 387 -10.69 -5.31 -9.60
CA GLY A 387 -11.55 -5.74 -10.71
C GLY A 387 -11.17 -5.20 -12.08
N ALA A 388 -9.97 -4.63 -12.24
CA ALA A 388 -9.51 -4.17 -13.53
C ALA A 388 -9.07 -5.31 -14.45
N ARG A 389 -9.03 -5.05 -15.74
CA ARG A 389 -8.39 -5.90 -16.76
C ARG A 389 -7.03 -5.33 -17.13
N LEU A 390 -5.99 -6.16 -17.23
CA LEU A 390 -4.73 -5.76 -17.87
C LEU A 390 -4.97 -5.58 -19.37
N ASP A 391 -5.00 -4.33 -19.83
CA ASP A 391 -5.54 -4.00 -21.15
C ASP A 391 -4.46 -3.81 -22.21
N ARG A 392 -3.40 -3.07 -21.88
CA ARG A 392 -2.31 -2.75 -22.80
C ARG A 392 -0.97 -2.66 -22.07
N ILE A 393 0.10 -3.11 -22.75
CA ILE A 393 1.49 -2.96 -22.32
C ILE A 393 2.11 -1.80 -23.11
N ASN A 394 2.78 -0.87 -22.43
CA ASN A 394 3.38 0.33 -23.02
C ASN A 394 4.89 0.38 -22.73
N PRO A 395 5.73 -0.24 -23.57
CA PRO A 395 7.19 -0.12 -23.44
C PRO A 395 7.61 1.33 -23.64
N PHE A 396 8.54 1.79 -22.80
CA PHE A 396 9.08 3.15 -22.81
C PHE A 396 8.01 4.24 -22.61
N GLY A 397 6.97 3.94 -21.83
CA GLY A 397 5.95 4.90 -21.40
C GLY A 397 6.44 5.92 -20.37
N ASP A 398 7.47 5.57 -19.58
CA ASP A 398 8.12 6.47 -18.63
C ASP A 398 9.65 6.45 -18.81
N LEU A 399 10.18 7.51 -19.44
CA LEU A 399 11.62 7.68 -19.68
C LEU A 399 12.34 8.41 -18.54
N SER A 400 11.65 8.69 -17.43
CA SER A 400 12.33 9.24 -16.25
C SER A 400 13.38 8.26 -15.74
N ALA A 401 14.41 8.78 -15.06
CA ALA A 401 15.44 7.95 -14.43
C ALA A 401 14.82 6.88 -13.51
N ARG A 402 13.73 7.23 -12.82
CA ARG A 402 12.97 6.31 -11.99
C ARG A 402 12.27 5.22 -12.81
N GLY A 403 11.53 5.58 -13.86
CA GLY A 403 10.86 4.61 -14.73
C GLY A 403 11.84 3.62 -15.36
N MET A 404 12.99 4.11 -15.82
CA MET A 404 14.09 3.29 -16.36
C MET A 404 14.70 2.36 -15.30
N ALA A 405 14.89 2.85 -14.07
CA ALA A 405 15.42 2.05 -12.96
C ALA A 405 14.44 0.99 -12.43
N GLN A 406 13.12 1.25 -12.50
CA GLN A 406 12.12 0.32 -11.96
C GLN A 406 11.71 -0.76 -12.97
N SER A 407 11.62 -0.42 -14.26
CA SER A 407 10.95 -1.26 -15.24
C SER A 407 11.43 -1.08 -16.69
N TYR A 408 12.62 -0.52 -16.93
CA TYR A 408 13.07 -0.14 -18.28
C TYR A 408 12.10 0.83 -18.98
N GLY A 409 11.40 1.66 -18.19
CA GLY A 409 10.39 2.59 -18.66
C GLY A 409 9.07 1.96 -19.10
N LEU A 410 8.86 0.68 -18.78
CA LEU A 410 7.59 0.00 -18.99
C LEU A 410 6.48 0.60 -18.13
N MET A 411 5.36 0.93 -18.77
CA MET A 411 4.09 1.22 -18.12
C MET A 411 3.00 0.29 -18.68
N VAL A 412 1.85 0.24 -18.03
CA VAL A 412 0.69 -0.53 -18.50
C VAL A 412 -0.60 0.23 -18.32
N ASN A 413 -1.60 -0.08 -19.14
CA ASN A 413 -2.97 0.37 -18.90
C ASN A 413 -3.79 -0.77 -18.30
N TYR A 414 -4.36 -0.56 -17.12
CA TYR A 414 -5.46 -1.36 -16.62
C TYR A 414 -6.78 -0.68 -16.98
N ARG A 415 -7.76 -1.43 -17.46
CA ARG A 415 -9.08 -0.91 -17.83
C ARG A 415 -10.12 -1.33 -16.81
N TYR A 416 -10.91 -0.37 -16.35
CA TYR A 416 -12.05 -0.55 -15.46
C TYR A 416 -13.33 -0.49 -16.29
N ILE A 417 -13.99 -1.65 -16.44
CA ILE A 417 -15.29 -1.75 -17.11
C ILE A 417 -16.31 -1.95 -16.00
N ALA A 418 -17.18 -0.95 -15.78
CA ALA A 418 -18.05 -0.89 -14.59
C ALA A 418 -18.85 -2.19 -14.36
N GLU A 419 -19.37 -2.78 -15.44
CA GLU A 419 -20.16 -4.02 -15.43
C GLU A 419 -19.33 -5.27 -15.10
N ASP A 420 -18.03 -5.26 -15.38
CA ASP A 420 -17.14 -6.42 -15.18
C ASP A 420 -16.35 -6.36 -13.86
N ILE A 421 -16.33 -5.22 -13.15
CA ILE A 421 -15.46 -5.01 -11.97
C ILE A 421 -15.66 -6.12 -10.93
N GLU A 422 -16.89 -6.43 -10.55
CA GLU A 422 -17.19 -7.46 -9.53
C GLU A 422 -16.80 -8.85 -10.03
N LYS A 423 -17.19 -9.19 -11.26
CA LYS A 423 -16.85 -10.48 -11.88
C LYS A 423 -15.34 -10.70 -11.96
N ASN A 424 -14.58 -9.68 -12.35
CA ASN A 424 -13.13 -9.74 -12.45
C ASN A 424 -12.48 -9.86 -11.06
N HIS A 425 -13.02 -9.14 -10.08
CA HIS A 425 -12.59 -9.23 -8.69
C HIS A 425 -12.73 -10.66 -8.15
N GLU A 426 -13.91 -11.25 -8.26
CA GLU A 426 -14.16 -12.64 -7.81
C GLU A 426 -13.26 -13.63 -8.56
N ALA A 427 -13.10 -13.46 -9.88
CA ALA A 427 -12.19 -14.32 -10.65
C ALA A 427 -10.73 -14.26 -10.17
N PHE A 428 -10.27 -13.10 -9.75
CA PHE A 428 -8.92 -12.91 -9.24
C PHE A 428 -8.76 -13.46 -7.82
N PHE A 429 -9.72 -13.20 -6.92
CA PHE A 429 -9.64 -13.64 -5.52
C PHE A 429 -9.90 -15.13 -5.35
N ASP A 430 -10.93 -15.68 -6.00
CA ASP A 430 -11.32 -17.09 -5.81
C ASP A 430 -10.45 -18.05 -6.62
N ARG A 431 -10.14 -17.67 -7.86
CA ARG A 431 -9.51 -18.58 -8.84
C ARG A 431 -8.08 -18.18 -9.20
N GLY A 432 -7.55 -17.09 -8.64
CA GLY A 432 -6.25 -16.56 -9.05
C GLY A 432 -6.17 -16.17 -10.53
N THR A 433 -7.32 -16.00 -11.20
CA THR A 433 -7.39 -15.79 -12.65
C THR A 433 -7.03 -14.36 -12.99
N ILE A 434 -6.04 -14.18 -13.86
CA ILE A 434 -5.68 -12.85 -14.39
C ILE A 434 -6.55 -12.52 -15.60
N VAL A 435 -7.32 -11.45 -15.47
CA VAL A 435 -8.12 -10.89 -16.56
C VAL A 435 -7.23 -9.98 -17.39
N ALA A 436 -6.90 -10.41 -18.61
CA ALA A 436 -6.10 -9.65 -19.56
C ALA A 436 -6.75 -9.62 -20.95
N SER A 437 -6.49 -8.56 -21.71
CA SER A 437 -6.97 -8.40 -23.10
C SER A 437 -6.39 -9.47 -24.04
N SER A 438 -7.04 -9.67 -25.19
CA SER A 438 -6.56 -10.61 -26.21
C SER A 438 -5.19 -10.21 -26.76
N GLN A 439 -4.89 -8.91 -26.86
CA GLN A 439 -3.58 -8.41 -27.27
C GLN A 439 -2.49 -8.84 -26.30
N VAL A 440 -2.68 -8.65 -24.99
CA VAL A 440 -1.69 -9.03 -23.97
C VAL A 440 -1.51 -10.55 -23.93
N ARG A 441 -2.59 -11.33 -24.07
CA ARG A 441 -2.50 -12.80 -24.12
C ARG A 441 -1.74 -13.31 -25.34
N LYS A 442 -1.83 -12.63 -26.49
CA LYS A 442 -1.07 -12.99 -27.70
C LYS A 442 0.44 -12.79 -27.52
N LEU A 443 0.84 -11.74 -26.82
CA LEU A 443 2.26 -11.47 -26.52
C LEU A 443 2.91 -12.60 -25.72
N ALA A 444 2.19 -13.20 -24.75
CA ALA A 444 2.70 -14.33 -23.98
C ALA A 444 2.78 -15.65 -24.78
N ARG A 445 1.96 -15.81 -25.83
CA ARG A 445 1.95 -17.03 -26.67
C ARG A 445 2.99 -17.02 -27.78
N ALA A 446 3.53 -15.86 -28.14
CA ALA A 446 4.55 -15.74 -29.18
C ALA A 446 5.87 -16.45 -28.83
N GLU A 447 6.08 -16.82 -27.56
CA GLU A 447 7.23 -17.62 -27.09
C GLU A 447 7.04 -19.14 -27.25
N GLU A 448 5.83 -19.65 -27.53
CA GLU A 448 5.53 -21.10 -27.55
C GLU A 448 5.76 -21.78 -28.94
N THR A 449 6.46 -21.19 -29.92
CA THR A 449 6.59 -21.85 -31.24
C THR A 449 7.92 -21.66 -31.97
N PRO A 450 8.83 -22.65 -31.93
CA PRO A 450 9.54 -23.09 -33.12
C PRO A 450 8.66 -24.12 -33.83
N LYS A 451 8.08 -23.76 -34.98
CA LYS A 451 7.44 -24.75 -35.86
C LYS A 451 8.56 -25.71 -36.32
N PRO A 452 8.46 -27.04 -36.11
CA PRO A 452 9.39 -27.95 -36.74
C PRO A 452 9.26 -27.81 -38.27
N PRO A 453 10.37 -27.89 -39.03
CA PRO A 453 10.31 -27.79 -40.48
C PRO A 453 9.43 -28.93 -41.00
N ALA A 454 8.47 -28.56 -41.86
CA ALA A 454 7.66 -29.53 -42.57
C ALA A 454 8.59 -30.47 -43.33
N LEU A 455 8.59 -31.75 -42.96
CA LEU A 455 9.20 -32.81 -43.73
C LEU A 455 8.54 -32.79 -45.11
N ARG A 456 9.30 -32.36 -46.12
CA ARG A 456 8.94 -32.64 -47.51
C ARG A 456 9.07 -34.14 -47.69
N GLU A 457 7.95 -34.82 -47.84
CA GLU A 457 7.92 -36.16 -48.42
C GLU A 457 8.57 -36.06 -49.80
N VAL A 458 9.76 -36.63 -49.92
CA VAL A 458 10.38 -36.91 -51.21
C VAL A 458 9.67 -38.16 -51.72
N ALA A 459 8.85 -37.98 -52.75
CA ALA A 459 8.31 -39.08 -53.53
C ALA A 459 9.48 -39.90 -54.11
N GLY A 460 9.49 -41.20 -53.80
CA GLY A 460 10.34 -42.22 -54.38
C GLY A 460 9.53 -43.48 -54.58
#